data_AF-A0A1Q9PAM6-F1
#
_entry.id   AF-A0A1Q9PAM6-F1
#
_cell.length_a   1.000
_cell.length_b   1.000
_cell.length_c   1.000
_cell.angle_alpha   90.00
_cell.angle_beta   90.00
_cell.angle_gamma   90.00
#
_symmetry.space_group_name_H-M   'P 1'
#
loop_
_entity.id
_entity.type
_entity.pdbx_description
1 polymer ?
#
loop_
_entity_poly.entity_id
_entity_poly.type
_entity_poly.pdbx_seq_one_letter_code
_entity_poly.pdbx_strand_id
1 'polypeptide(L)'
;MSSDLGSMARAIVDNVHQTWLYRAIEGWCRKDALELREDLGLASFSITSSDPLEMYQTVKKHLLSKTFHNDETMQFLMDAPRWVGFTLDNDEFQSGQQIINAAKNEAIALLWLMAIPKLIISPTIMPEEYPIDGIMQFIGNLMKSDESRDSLVKHMSSAMESRGIHDIVFEPNPIGRGYTIDETMRAQRLSSLVAMVIMRSTKYPFDIDQVFPLNEEQIVEETAAYIASMQAKTMLKNQITGGAMRRPFDWPLIGNPKICSRLFKTLDVLKHYASKITTCSLYSSEIAGESVPWGQREFISFLLHELTDNYSEIHRIRHGKSKSSELDHFIKLLTGENIEIAERLSQEYDPGAALFEELKDYKQKAKIGEKPRITPERRFRIILASLKQKVSEETLEEIASDEIIDQIIEAFDVIIEVVEGHRSSLGEETERFAHALCFETAYRILQLLDVGDALMDLPWVSRFIAEESARSDISIGDIDHLDEEHRIRRIVSAYAGGLTYLILQSLEQ
;
A
#
# COMPACT_ATOMS: atom_id res chain seq x y z
N MET A 1 -39.09 1.20 0.91
CA MET A 1 -37.71 1.69 0.62
C MET A 1 -36.87 1.95 1.89
N SER A 2 -37.35 1.62 3.10
CA SER A 2 -36.65 1.84 4.39
C SER A 2 -36.00 0.57 4.99
N SER A 3 -35.94 -0.55 4.26
CA SER A 3 -35.43 -1.84 4.78
C SER A 3 -33.90 -1.90 4.85
N ASP A 4 -33.21 -1.22 3.94
CA ASP A 4 -31.79 -1.47 3.68
C ASP A 4 -30.87 -0.54 4.49
N LEU A 5 -31.32 0.69 4.75
CA LEU A 5 -30.61 1.60 5.68
C LEU A 5 -30.63 1.08 7.12
N GLY A 6 -31.78 0.57 7.57
CA GLY A 6 -31.93 0.02 8.92
C GLY A 6 -31.21 -1.33 9.13
N SER A 7 -31.01 -2.12 8.07
CA SER A 7 -30.14 -3.31 8.15
C SER A 7 -28.67 -2.91 8.19
N MET A 8 -28.26 -1.92 7.39
CA MET A 8 -26.89 -1.40 7.39
C MET A 8 -26.51 -0.78 8.74
N ALA A 9 -27.38 0.06 9.31
CA ALA A 9 -27.15 0.67 10.62
C ALA A 9 -26.96 -0.39 11.72
N ARG A 10 -27.78 -1.45 11.71
CA ARG A 10 -27.61 -2.58 12.63
C ARG A 10 -26.30 -3.31 12.42
N ALA A 11 -25.92 -3.59 11.17
CA ALA A 11 -24.65 -4.25 10.86
C ALA A 11 -23.45 -3.43 11.34
N ILE A 12 -23.46 -2.11 11.13
CA ILE A 12 -22.42 -1.21 11.63
C ILE A 12 -22.35 -1.26 13.15
N VAL A 13 -23.47 -1.09 13.86
CA VAL A 13 -23.50 -1.12 15.33
C VAL A 13 -23.03 -2.46 15.88
N ASP A 14 -23.41 -3.57 15.24
CA ASP A 14 -22.98 -4.92 15.63
C ASP A 14 -21.46 -5.09 15.51
N ASN A 15 -20.86 -4.50 14.47
CA ASN A 15 -19.44 -4.57 14.20
C ASN A 15 -18.61 -3.59 15.04
N VAL A 16 -19.17 -2.42 15.39
CA VAL A 16 -18.50 -1.38 16.20
C VAL A 16 -17.98 -1.96 17.50
N HIS A 17 -18.80 -2.74 18.21
CA HIS A 17 -18.44 -3.36 19.48
C HIS A 17 -17.20 -4.26 19.43
N GLN A 18 -16.87 -4.80 18.26
CA GLN A 18 -15.75 -5.70 18.07
C GLN A 18 -14.44 -4.96 17.80
N THR A 19 -14.48 -3.64 17.70
CA THR A 19 -13.32 -2.80 17.38
C THR A 19 -12.78 -2.07 18.60
N TRP A 20 -11.46 -1.87 18.65
CA TRP A 20 -10.82 -1.01 19.66
C TRP A 20 -11.32 0.45 19.56
N LEU A 21 -11.82 0.84 18.38
CA LEU A 21 -12.33 2.17 18.10
C LEU A 21 -13.59 2.50 18.92
N TYR A 22 -14.41 1.51 19.24
CA TYR A 22 -15.54 1.67 20.18
C TYR A 22 -15.07 2.26 21.52
N ARG A 23 -14.01 1.69 22.10
CA ARG A 23 -13.46 2.16 23.39
C ARG A 23 -12.86 3.56 23.30
N ALA A 24 -12.22 3.87 22.18
CA ALA A 24 -11.67 5.20 21.94
C ALA A 24 -12.78 6.26 21.84
N ILE A 25 -13.80 6.00 21.01
CA ILE A 25 -14.96 6.90 20.84
C ILE A 25 -15.71 7.06 22.16
N GLU A 26 -16.01 5.95 22.86
CA GLU A 26 -16.66 5.97 24.19
C GLU A 26 -15.87 6.81 25.19
N GLY A 27 -14.54 6.63 25.25
CA GLY A 27 -13.65 7.39 26.12
C GLY A 27 -13.71 8.89 25.85
N TRP A 28 -13.72 9.30 24.56
CA TRP A 28 -13.81 10.71 24.19
C TRP A 28 -15.20 11.31 24.40
N CYS A 29 -16.27 10.54 24.18
CA CYS A 29 -17.64 10.97 24.43
C CYS A 29 -17.88 11.27 25.92
N ARG A 30 -17.31 10.47 26.83
CA ARG A 30 -17.45 10.65 28.28
C ARG A 30 -16.63 11.81 28.85
N LYS A 31 -15.52 12.18 28.20
CA LYS A 31 -14.67 13.27 28.68
C LYS A 31 -15.33 14.63 28.53
N ASP A 32 -15.30 15.42 29.60
CA ASP A 32 -15.75 16.79 29.57
C ASP A 32 -14.65 17.76 29.09
N ALA A 33 -15.02 19.03 28.88
CA ALA A 33 -14.07 20.04 28.39
C ALA A 33 -12.98 20.40 29.41
N LEU A 34 -13.23 20.19 30.71
CA LEU A 34 -12.29 20.51 31.78
C LEU A 34 -11.23 19.42 31.89
N GLU A 35 -11.63 18.15 31.86
CA GLU A 35 -10.75 16.98 31.79
C GLU A 35 -9.85 17.04 30.55
N LEU A 36 -10.39 17.41 29.37
CA LEU A 36 -9.59 17.59 28.16
C LEU A 36 -8.58 18.73 28.27
N ARG A 37 -8.93 19.80 28.97
CA ARG A 37 -8.03 20.92 29.21
C ARG A 37 -6.87 20.52 30.13
N GLU A 38 -7.16 19.71 31.15
CA GLU A 38 -6.16 19.14 32.06
C GLU A 38 -5.21 18.17 31.33
N ASP A 39 -5.74 17.29 30.47
CA ASP A 39 -4.96 16.36 29.63
C ASP A 39 -3.96 17.07 28.71
N LEU A 40 -4.28 18.30 28.30
CA LEU A 40 -3.43 19.15 27.46
C LEU A 40 -2.41 19.97 28.27
N GLY A 41 -2.43 19.88 29.60
CA GLY A 41 -1.56 20.67 30.47
C GLY A 41 -1.85 22.17 30.44
N LEU A 42 -3.03 22.58 29.96
CA LEU A 42 -3.45 23.97 29.90
C LEU A 42 -3.93 24.42 31.29
N ALA A 43 -3.08 25.12 32.03
CA ALA A 43 -3.37 25.56 33.40
C ALA A 43 -4.78 26.19 33.54
N SER A 44 -5.51 25.77 34.57
CA SER A 44 -6.89 26.18 34.88
C SER A 44 -7.07 27.68 35.17
N PHE A 45 -5.96 28.41 35.33
CA PHE A 45 -5.93 29.84 35.67
C PHE A 45 -5.30 30.76 34.61
N SER A 46 -4.92 30.26 33.42
CA SER A 46 -4.52 31.16 32.32
C SER A 46 -5.77 31.77 31.68
N ILE A 47 -6.13 32.97 32.14
CA ILE A 47 -7.27 33.75 31.63
C ILE A 47 -6.93 34.41 30.28
N THR A 48 -5.74 34.21 29.71
CA THR A 48 -5.34 34.86 28.44
C THR A 48 -4.43 33.98 27.58
N SER A 49 -4.72 33.97 26.27
CA SER A 49 -3.79 33.74 25.14
C SER A 49 -3.43 32.32 24.67
N SER A 50 -4.38 31.40 24.58
CA SER A 50 -4.31 30.46 23.44
C SER A 50 -5.12 31.09 22.33
N ASP A 51 -4.53 31.32 21.17
CA ASP A 51 -5.28 31.67 19.97
C ASP A 51 -6.43 30.65 19.81
N PRO A 52 -7.71 31.08 19.64
CA PRO A 52 -8.82 30.15 19.43
C PRO A 52 -8.53 29.07 18.40
N LEU A 53 -7.81 29.46 17.34
CA LEU A 53 -7.33 28.58 16.28
C LEU A 53 -6.37 27.51 16.82
N GLU A 54 -5.36 27.93 17.57
CA GLU A 54 -4.36 27.05 18.16
C GLU A 54 -4.98 26.09 19.16
N MET A 55 -5.93 26.56 19.98
CA MET A 55 -6.67 25.72 20.92
C MET A 55 -7.50 24.66 20.18
N TYR A 56 -8.27 25.07 19.16
CA TYR A 56 -9.06 24.17 18.35
C TYR A 56 -8.19 23.06 17.73
N GLN A 57 -7.09 23.46 17.09
CA GLN A 57 -6.18 22.53 16.43
C GLN A 57 -5.46 21.61 17.41
N THR A 58 -5.07 22.13 18.58
CA THR A 58 -4.38 21.35 19.62
C THR A 58 -5.30 20.27 20.19
N VAL A 59 -6.55 20.60 20.48
CA VAL A 59 -7.54 19.63 20.96
C VAL A 59 -7.80 18.57 19.89
N LYS A 60 -8.10 18.98 18.65
CA LYS A 60 -8.35 18.07 17.54
C LYS A 60 -7.16 17.14 17.30
N LYS A 61 -5.94 17.69 17.25
CA LYS A 61 -4.69 16.91 17.08
C LYS A 61 -4.49 15.92 18.21
N HIS A 62 -4.73 16.31 19.46
CA HIS A 62 -4.57 15.43 20.62
C HIS A 62 -5.49 14.20 20.57
N LEU A 63 -6.76 14.41 20.21
CA LEU A 63 -7.73 13.33 20.11
C LEU A 63 -7.38 12.39 18.94
N LEU A 64 -7.06 12.98 17.78
CA LEU A 64 -6.73 12.22 16.58
C LEU A 64 -5.41 11.44 16.73
N SER A 65 -4.36 12.02 17.33
CA SER A 65 -3.06 11.34 17.50
C SER A 65 -3.08 10.21 18.53
N LYS A 66 -3.86 10.38 19.61
CA LYS A 66 -4.08 9.30 20.59
C LYS A 66 -4.92 8.16 20.02
N THR A 67 -5.72 8.44 19.00
CA THR A 67 -6.58 7.43 18.37
C THR A 67 -5.89 6.77 17.17
N PHE A 68 -5.33 7.55 16.26
CA PHE A 68 -4.60 7.07 15.10
C PHE A 68 -3.09 7.15 15.35
N HIS A 69 -2.44 5.98 15.46
CA HIS A 69 -0.99 5.85 15.54
C HIS A 69 -0.29 6.03 14.16
N ASN A 70 -0.86 6.83 13.27
CA ASN A 70 -0.35 7.06 11.91
C ASN A 70 -0.36 8.57 11.63
N ASP A 71 0.83 9.16 11.54
CA ASP A 71 1.01 10.61 11.42
C ASP A 71 0.48 11.16 10.09
N GLU A 72 0.60 10.42 8.99
CA GLU A 72 0.04 10.85 7.70
C GLU A 72 -1.48 10.98 7.74
N THR A 73 -2.16 10.04 8.40
CA THR A 73 -3.62 10.05 8.55
C THR A 73 -4.05 11.20 9.44
N MET A 74 -3.32 11.45 10.52
CA MET A 74 -3.55 12.62 11.37
C MET A 74 -3.39 13.91 10.57
N GLN A 75 -2.28 14.07 9.84
CA GLN A 75 -2.01 15.28 9.06
C GLN A 75 -3.09 15.52 8.01
N PHE A 76 -3.47 14.47 7.28
CA PHE A 76 -4.60 14.51 6.34
C PHE A 76 -5.88 15.03 6.99
N LEU A 77 -6.29 14.50 8.15
CA LEU A 77 -7.54 14.89 8.82
C LEU A 77 -7.50 16.32 9.38
N MET A 78 -6.31 16.83 9.67
CA MET A 78 -6.11 18.22 10.08
C MET A 78 -6.22 19.18 8.90
N ASP A 79 -5.69 18.80 7.73
CA ASP A 79 -5.61 19.67 6.56
C ASP A 79 -6.81 19.57 5.61
N ALA A 80 -7.50 18.42 5.57
CA ALA A 80 -8.59 18.16 4.63
C ALA A 80 -9.66 19.27 4.58
N PRO A 81 -10.17 19.83 5.69
CA PRO A 81 -11.13 20.93 5.62
C PRO A 81 -10.61 22.14 4.80
N ARG A 82 -9.34 22.50 4.99
CA ARG A 82 -8.71 23.64 4.30
C ARG A 82 -8.59 23.39 2.80
N TRP A 83 -8.24 22.17 2.39
CA TRP A 83 -8.15 21.81 0.97
C TRP A 83 -9.49 21.94 0.24
N VAL A 84 -10.59 21.73 0.94
CA VAL A 84 -11.95 21.86 0.38
C VAL A 84 -12.49 23.29 0.48
N GLY A 85 -11.68 24.24 0.98
CA GLY A 85 -12.02 25.66 1.03
C GLY A 85 -12.68 26.13 2.33
N PHE A 86 -12.69 25.30 3.38
CA PHE A 86 -13.16 25.70 4.70
C PHE A 86 -12.08 26.52 5.42
N THR A 87 -12.47 27.66 5.97
CA THR A 87 -11.60 28.53 6.77
C THR A 87 -12.06 28.55 8.22
N LEU A 88 -11.17 28.41 9.19
CA LEU A 88 -11.54 28.48 10.61
C LEU A 88 -12.08 29.87 10.93
N ASP A 89 -13.25 29.92 11.57
CA ASP A 89 -13.90 31.16 12.00
C ASP A 89 -13.50 31.49 13.44
N ASN A 90 -12.82 32.63 13.60
CA ASN A 90 -12.39 33.11 14.91
C ASN A 90 -13.52 33.79 15.68
N ASP A 91 -14.60 34.19 15.01
CA ASP A 91 -15.69 34.98 15.60
C ASP A 91 -16.86 34.10 16.08
N GLU A 92 -16.90 32.81 15.72
CA GLU A 92 -17.97 31.87 16.11
C GLU A 92 -17.93 31.52 17.61
N PHE A 93 -16.75 31.61 18.25
CA PHE A 93 -16.54 31.07 19.59
C PHE A 93 -16.44 32.16 20.67
N GLN A 94 -17.36 32.12 21.62
CA GLN A 94 -17.43 33.07 22.73
C GLN A 94 -16.63 32.61 23.97
N SER A 95 -16.24 31.34 24.05
CA SER A 95 -15.45 30.81 25.17
C SER A 95 -14.54 29.63 24.79
N GLY A 96 -13.45 29.45 25.54
CA GLY A 96 -12.55 28.29 25.38
C GLY A 96 -13.25 26.94 25.55
N GLN A 97 -14.30 26.86 26.37
CA GLN A 97 -15.10 25.65 26.52
C GLN A 97 -15.88 25.31 25.24
N GLN A 98 -16.40 26.33 24.54
CA GLN A 98 -17.07 26.13 23.25
C GLN A 98 -16.09 25.63 22.18
N ILE A 99 -14.86 26.17 22.16
CA ILE A 99 -13.79 25.75 21.24
C ILE A 99 -13.42 24.29 21.49
N ILE A 100 -13.16 23.92 22.74
CA ILE A 100 -12.81 22.54 23.13
C ILE A 100 -13.93 21.57 22.73
N ASN A 101 -15.20 21.93 23.00
CA ASN A 101 -16.33 21.08 22.63
C ASN A 101 -16.52 20.97 21.11
N ALA A 102 -16.34 22.05 20.36
CA ALA A 102 -16.43 22.02 18.90
C ALA A 102 -15.34 21.13 18.28
N ALA A 103 -14.08 21.31 18.71
CA ALA A 103 -12.96 20.48 18.28
C ALA A 103 -13.14 19.00 18.67
N LYS A 104 -13.64 18.74 19.89
CA LYS A 104 -13.97 17.39 20.36
C LYS A 104 -15.01 16.72 19.47
N ASN A 105 -16.12 17.40 19.21
CA ASN A 105 -17.23 16.84 18.45
C ASN A 105 -16.86 16.63 16.98
N GLU A 106 -16.10 17.54 16.37
CA GLU A 106 -15.57 17.33 15.01
C GLU A 106 -14.61 16.13 14.99
N ALA A 107 -13.68 16.02 15.95
CA ALA A 107 -12.77 14.89 16.04
C ALA A 107 -13.54 13.56 16.13
N ILE A 108 -14.55 13.46 17.00
CA ILE A 108 -15.40 12.27 17.12
C ILE A 108 -16.14 11.96 15.82
N ALA A 109 -16.65 12.96 15.11
CA ALA A 109 -17.31 12.77 13.82
C ALA A 109 -16.33 12.21 12.76
N LEU A 110 -15.10 12.74 12.71
CA LEU A 110 -14.04 12.23 11.83
C LEU A 110 -13.61 10.80 12.19
N LEU A 111 -13.55 10.46 13.49
CA LEU A 111 -13.31 9.08 13.94
C LEU A 111 -14.37 8.12 13.40
N TRP A 112 -15.64 8.52 13.45
CA TRP A 112 -16.75 7.75 12.90
C TRP A 112 -16.64 7.57 11.39
N LEU A 113 -16.36 8.63 10.63
CA LEU A 113 -16.20 8.54 9.18
C LEU A 113 -15.05 7.61 8.77
N MET A 114 -13.91 7.71 9.46
CA MET A 114 -12.77 6.82 9.24
C MET A 114 -13.05 5.36 9.62
N ALA A 115 -14.02 5.13 10.50
CA ALA A 115 -14.45 3.80 10.91
C ALA A 115 -15.35 3.12 9.89
N ILE A 116 -16.22 3.91 9.24
CA ILE A 116 -17.37 3.44 8.47
C ILE A 116 -16.98 2.31 7.49
N PRO A 117 -15.92 2.43 6.66
CA PRO A 117 -15.58 1.35 5.72
C PRO A 117 -15.25 0.01 6.39
N LYS A 118 -14.65 0.04 7.59
CA LYS A 118 -14.34 -1.19 8.34
C LYS A 118 -15.55 -1.76 9.07
N LEU A 119 -16.54 -0.91 9.40
CA LEU A 119 -17.72 -1.30 10.17
C LEU A 119 -18.88 -1.76 9.29
N ILE A 120 -19.05 -1.16 8.12
CA ILE A 120 -20.03 -1.59 7.11
C ILE A 120 -19.77 -3.04 6.71
N ILE A 121 -18.51 -3.45 6.75
CA ILE A 121 -18.08 -4.67 6.13
C ILE A 121 -17.70 -5.73 7.17
N SER A 122 -18.40 -6.86 7.13
CA SER A 122 -18.02 -8.03 7.93
C SER A 122 -17.01 -8.89 7.16
N PRO A 123 -15.95 -9.40 7.82
CA PRO A 123 -15.01 -10.35 7.22
C PRO A 123 -15.67 -11.70 6.84
N THR A 124 -16.92 -11.93 7.28
CA THR A 124 -17.65 -13.18 6.98
C THR A 124 -18.52 -13.12 5.73
N ILE A 125 -18.82 -11.92 5.20
CA ILE A 125 -19.67 -11.77 4.01
C ILE A 125 -18.82 -11.94 2.75
N MET A 126 -19.26 -12.83 1.87
CA MET A 126 -18.59 -13.10 0.60
C MET A 126 -18.67 -11.87 -0.33
N PRO A 127 -17.63 -11.61 -1.15
CA PRO A 127 -17.62 -10.41 -1.97
C PRO A 127 -18.77 -10.23 -2.96
N GLU A 128 -19.27 -11.34 -3.47
CA GLU A 128 -20.39 -11.37 -4.41
C GLU A 128 -21.74 -11.04 -3.74
N GLU A 129 -21.80 -11.13 -2.41
CA GLU A 129 -23.02 -10.94 -1.61
C GLU A 129 -23.07 -9.55 -0.95
N TYR A 130 -22.16 -8.64 -1.34
CA TYR A 130 -22.13 -7.32 -0.71
C TYR A 130 -23.40 -6.52 -1.02
N PRO A 131 -24.06 -5.94 0.00
CA PRO A 131 -25.26 -5.13 -0.17
C PRO A 131 -24.89 -3.73 -0.67
N ILE A 132 -24.33 -3.64 -1.90
CA ILE A 132 -23.80 -2.39 -2.46
C ILE A 132 -24.84 -1.28 -2.50
N ASP A 133 -26.09 -1.60 -2.82
CA ASP A 133 -27.20 -0.64 -2.82
C ASP A 133 -27.43 -0.06 -1.42
N GLY A 134 -27.30 -0.88 -0.38
CA GLY A 134 -27.37 -0.44 1.02
C GLY A 134 -26.18 0.44 1.42
N ILE A 135 -24.98 0.16 0.89
CA ILE A 135 -23.78 0.99 1.10
C ILE A 135 -23.98 2.35 0.42
N MET A 136 -24.40 2.37 -0.85
CA MET A 136 -24.71 3.59 -1.59
C MET A 136 -25.80 4.41 -0.91
N GLN A 137 -26.85 3.77 -0.38
CA GLN A 137 -27.89 4.47 0.37
C GLN A 137 -27.35 5.08 1.66
N PHE A 138 -26.50 4.37 2.40
CA PHE A 138 -25.86 4.88 3.62
C PHE A 138 -24.95 6.08 3.32
N ILE A 139 -24.06 5.93 2.34
CA ILE A 139 -23.13 6.99 1.90
C ILE A 139 -23.88 8.19 1.32
N GLY A 140 -24.93 7.95 0.52
CA GLY A 140 -25.79 9.01 -0.01
C GLY A 140 -26.46 9.80 1.12
N ASN A 141 -26.97 9.15 2.17
CA ASN A 141 -27.56 9.87 3.30
C ASN A 141 -26.54 10.69 4.09
N LEU A 142 -25.25 10.31 4.09
CA LEU A 142 -24.18 11.10 4.69
C LEU A 142 -23.84 12.37 3.88
N MET A 143 -23.93 12.29 2.55
CA MET A 143 -23.42 13.32 1.64
C MET A 143 -24.47 14.35 1.20
N LYS A 144 -25.76 14.00 1.23
CA LYS A 144 -26.85 14.77 0.60
C LYS A 144 -27.28 16.05 1.33
N SER A 145 -27.73 15.90 2.57
CA SER A 145 -28.32 17.02 3.32
C SER A 145 -28.30 16.75 4.82
N ASP A 146 -28.45 17.82 5.61
CA ASP A 146 -28.60 17.76 7.07
C ASP A 146 -29.79 16.88 7.47
N GLU A 147 -30.91 16.98 6.75
CA GLU A 147 -32.09 16.14 7.00
C GLU A 147 -31.82 14.65 6.77
N SER A 148 -31.03 14.32 5.74
CA SER A 148 -30.63 12.94 5.43
C SER A 148 -29.66 12.40 6.49
N ARG A 149 -28.73 13.24 6.96
CA ARG A 149 -27.83 12.91 8.07
C ARG A 149 -28.58 12.70 9.37
N ASP A 150 -29.55 13.55 9.70
CA ASP A 150 -30.38 13.41 10.90
C ASP A 150 -31.24 12.13 10.86
N SER A 151 -31.74 11.76 9.69
CA SER A 151 -32.40 10.47 9.48
C SER A 151 -31.45 9.31 9.79
N LEU A 152 -30.19 9.38 9.33
CA LEU A 152 -29.19 8.36 9.59
C LEU A 152 -28.85 8.27 11.09
N VAL A 153 -28.69 9.41 11.76
CA VAL A 153 -28.48 9.48 13.22
C VAL A 153 -29.58 8.73 13.95
N LYS A 154 -30.86 8.96 13.61
CA LYS A 154 -31.99 8.25 14.23
C LYS A 154 -31.91 6.73 14.06
N HIS A 155 -31.54 6.25 12.87
CA HIS A 155 -31.40 4.81 12.62
C HIS A 155 -30.22 4.21 13.42
N MET A 156 -29.09 4.90 13.47
CA MET A 156 -27.92 4.49 14.24
C MET A 156 -28.20 4.48 15.74
N SER A 157 -28.82 5.53 16.29
CA SER A 157 -29.20 5.62 17.70
C SER A 157 -30.18 4.51 18.08
N SER A 158 -31.21 4.26 17.26
CA SER A 158 -32.15 3.16 17.53
C SER A 158 -31.46 1.79 17.52
N ALA A 159 -30.50 1.57 16.61
CA ALA A 159 -29.71 0.35 16.58
C ALA A 159 -28.80 0.22 17.82
N MET A 160 -28.14 1.30 18.25
CA MET A 160 -27.33 1.36 19.47
C MET A 160 -28.15 1.07 20.73
N GLU A 161 -29.31 1.71 20.88
CA GLU A 161 -30.23 1.50 22.00
C GLU A 161 -30.69 0.03 22.07
N SER A 162 -31.01 -0.57 20.92
CA SER A 162 -31.43 -1.98 20.85
C SER A 162 -30.35 -2.97 21.32
N ARG A 163 -29.07 -2.55 21.26
CA ARG A 163 -27.90 -3.30 21.73
C ARG A 163 -27.48 -2.92 23.15
N GLY A 164 -28.16 -1.97 23.80
CA GLY A 164 -27.84 -1.49 25.14
C GLY A 164 -26.63 -0.54 25.20
N ILE A 165 -26.29 0.11 24.07
CA ILE A 165 -25.23 1.11 24.00
C ILE A 165 -25.85 2.49 24.29
N HIS A 166 -25.42 3.14 25.37
CA HIS A 166 -25.95 4.44 25.78
C HIS A 166 -24.90 5.55 25.85
N ASP A 167 -23.63 5.20 25.91
CA ASP A 167 -22.52 6.17 26.11
C ASP A 167 -21.91 6.70 24.80
N ILE A 168 -22.37 6.19 23.65
CA ILE A 168 -21.82 6.54 22.34
C ILE A 168 -22.92 7.16 21.50
N VAL A 169 -22.56 8.26 20.82
CA VAL A 169 -23.44 8.95 19.88
C VAL A 169 -22.78 8.96 18.50
N PHE A 170 -23.54 8.58 17.48
CA PHE A 170 -23.17 8.82 16.09
C PHE A 170 -23.69 10.21 15.68
N GLU A 171 -22.79 11.17 15.50
CA GLU A 171 -23.15 12.55 15.14
C GLU A 171 -22.21 13.06 14.03
N PRO A 172 -22.61 12.98 12.75
CA PRO A 172 -21.78 13.43 11.62
C PRO A 172 -21.91 14.94 11.36
N ASN A 173 -22.91 15.62 11.96
CA ASN A 173 -23.19 17.04 11.73
C ASN A 173 -22.08 18.03 12.19
N PRO A 174 -21.26 17.73 13.20
CA PRO A 174 -20.15 18.60 13.61
C PRO A 174 -19.01 18.73 12.58
N ILE A 175 -19.03 18.02 11.46
CA ILE A 175 -17.97 18.11 10.44
C ILE A 175 -17.97 19.50 9.81
N GLY A 176 -16.82 20.19 9.89
CA GLY A 176 -16.69 21.55 9.40
C GLY A 176 -17.31 22.59 10.35
N ARG A 177 -17.63 22.21 11.59
CA ARG A 177 -18.10 23.15 12.62
C ARG A 177 -16.91 23.92 13.19
N GLY A 178 -17.05 25.24 13.33
CA GLY A 178 -15.91 26.13 13.57
C GLY A 178 -15.23 26.58 12.29
N TYR A 179 -15.70 26.13 11.12
CA TYR A 179 -15.22 26.60 9.84
C TYR A 179 -16.33 27.33 9.07
N THR A 180 -15.95 28.42 8.41
CA THR A 180 -16.74 29.17 7.44
C THR A 180 -16.38 28.77 6.02
N ILE A 181 -17.38 28.82 5.15
CA ILE A 181 -17.24 28.69 3.70
C ILE A 181 -18.39 29.44 3.05
N ASP A 182 -18.27 29.81 1.78
CA ASP A 182 -19.38 30.34 1.00
C ASP A 182 -20.56 29.34 1.03
N GLU A 183 -21.71 29.78 1.53
CA GLU A 183 -22.93 28.98 1.66
C GLU A 183 -23.39 28.41 0.31
N THR A 184 -23.08 29.07 -0.81
CA THR A 184 -23.40 28.55 -2.15
C THR A 184 -22.62 27.29 -2.52
N MET A 185 -21.43 27.09 -1.94
CA MET A 185 -20.58 25.93 -2.19
C MET A 185 -20.59 24.93 -1.03
N ARG A 186 -21.11 25.31 0.14
CA ARG A 186 -21.03 24.54 1.40
C ARG A 186 -21.46 23.09 1.24
N ALA A 187 -22.60 22.83 0.60
CA ALA A 187 -23.14 21.47 0.44
C ALA A 187 -22.21 20.56 -0.39
N GLN A 188 -21.75 21.04 -1.55
CA GLN A 188 -20.83 20.30 -2.41
C GLN A 188 -19.49 20.04 -1.69
N ARG A 189 -18.96 21.07 -1.04
CA ARG A 189 -17.68 21.02 -0.32
C ARG A 189 -17.73 20.11 0.90
N LEU A 190 -18.83 20.11 1.65
CA LEU A 190 -19.04 19.16 2.75
C LEU A 190 -19.11 17.72 2.22
N SER A 191 -19.83 17.48 1.12
CA SER A 191 -19.90 16.16 0.47
C SER A 191 -18.50 15.66 0.07
N SER A 192 -17.69 16.50 -0.58
CA SER A 192 -16.30 16.17 -0.91
C SER A 192 -15.43 15.89 0.32
N LEU A 193 -15.57 16.68 1.38
CA LEU A 193 -14.84 16.46 2.64
C LEU A 193 -15.19 15.09 3.25
N VAL A 194 -16.47 14.77 3.36
CA VAL A 194 -16.94 13.48 3.88
C VAL A 194 -16.41 12.33 3.02
N ALA A 195 -16.51 12.44 1.70
CA ALA A 195 -16.02 11.45 0.75
C ALA A 195 -14.52 11.18 0.92
N MET A 196 -13.70 12.23 0.91
CA MET A 196 -12.25 12.10 1.04
C MET A 196 -11.82 11.44 2.36
N VAL A 197 -12.50 11.75 3.47
CA VAL A 197 -12.24 11.10 4.77
C VAL A 197 -12.54 9.60 4.68
N ILE A 198 -13.68 9.22 4.12
CA ILE A 198 -14.06 7.81 3.94
C ILE A 198 -13.09 7.10 2.98
N MET A 199 -12.78 7.70 1.83
CA MET A 199 -11.82 7.18 0.84
C MET A 199 -10.44 6.98 1.47
N ARG A 200 -9.92 7.96 2.23
CA ARG A 200 -8.62 7.84 2.93
C ARG A 200 -8.57 6.64 3.86
N SER A 201 -9.67 6.34 4.55
CA SER A 201 -9.71 5.19 5.47
C SER A 201 -9.53 3.83 4.79
N THR A 202 -9.76 3.75 3.48
CA THR A 202 -9.54 2.53 2.67
C THR A 202 -8.09 2.25 2.34
N LYS A 203 -7.20 3.22 2.58
CA LYS A 203 -5.76 3.19 2.25
C LYS A 203 -5.45 3.10 0.76
N TYR A 204 -6.43 3.36 -0.11
CA TYR A 204 -6.15 3.57 -1.52
C TYR A 204 -5.70 5.01 -1.76
N PRO A 205 -4.70 5.22 -2.65
CA PRO A 205 -4.35 6.57 -3.07
C PRO A 205 -5.50 7.20 -3.84
N PHE A 206 -5.66 8.51 -3.76
CA PHE A 206 -6.60 9.25 -4.56
C PHE A 206 -6.06 10.64 -4.88
N ASP A 207 -6.43 11.15 -6.04
CA ASP A 207 -6.10 12.49 -6.51
C ASP A 207 -7.22 13.46 -6.11
N ILE A 208 -6.89 14.41 -5.23
CA ILE A 208 -7.83 15.42 -4.72
C ILE A 208 -8.43 16.24 -5.87
N ASP A 209 -7.63 16.56 -6.90
CA ASP A 209 -8.06 17.37 -8.04
C ASP A 209 -9.09 16.63 -8.90
N GLN A 210 -9.11 15.30 -8.85
CA GLN A 210 -10.10 14.48 -9.53
C GLN A 210 -11.37 14.24 -8.69
N VAL A 211 -11.30 14.41 -7.37
CA VAL A 211 -12.46 14.28 -6.48
C VAL A 211 -13.39 15.49 -6.57
N PHE A 212 -12.86 16.71 -6.68
CA PHE A 212 -13.69 17.93 -6.69
C PHE A 212 -14.66 18.09 -7.87
N PRO A 213 -14.33 17.65 -9.09
CA PRO A 213 -15.24 17.70 -10.23
C PRO A 213 -16.40 16.69 -10.16
N LEU A 214 -16.34 15.70 -9.27
CA LEU A 214 -17.38 14.68 -9.15
C LEU A 214 -18.70 15.32 -8.71
N ASN A 215 -19.79 14.94 -9.39
CA ASN A 215 -21.13 15.30 -8.96
C ASN A 215 -21.58 14.44 -7.76
N GLU A 216 -22.73 14.76 -7.17
CA GLU A 216 -23.26 14.09 -5.98
C GLU A 216 -23.51 12.59 -6.17
N GLU A 217 -23.93 12.15 -7.36
CA GLU A 217 -24.16 10.73 -7.64
C GLU A 217 -22.83 9.99 -7.81
N GLN A 218 -21.90 10.58 -8.58
CA GLN A 218 -20.58 10.04 -8.83
C GLN A 218 -19.76 9.90 -7.54
N ILE A 219 -19.81 10.90 -6.64
CA ILE A 219 -19.05 10.84 -5.39
C ILE A 219 -19.57 9.75 -4.45
N VAL A 220 -20.88 9.48 -4.46
CA VAL A 220 -21.49 8.38 -3.69
C VAL A 220 -21.12 7.04 -4.29
N GLU A 221 -21.24 6.88 -5.62
CA GLU A 221 -20.87 5.66 -6.34
C GLU A 221 -19.39 5.32 -6.13
N GLU A 222 -18.51 6.30 -6.31
CA GLU A 222 -17.07 6.13 -6.18
C GLU A 222 -16.69 5.80 -4.73
N THR A 223 -17.23 6.53 -3.74
CA THR A 223 -16.97 6.23 -2.32
C THR A 223 -17.44 4.81 -1.95
N ALA A 224 -18.60 4.37 -2.45
CA ALA A 224 -19.06 2.99 -2.24
C ALA A 224 -18.13 1.96 -2.94
N ALA A 225 -17.61 2.29 -4.12
CA ALA A 225 -16.65 1.44 -4.83
C ALA A 225 -15.31 1.34 -4.10
N TYR A 226 -14.81 2.41 -3.46
CA TYR A 226 -13.64 2.39 -2.58
C TYR A 226 -13.83 1.39 -1.43
N ILE A 227 -14.99 1.44 -0.76
CA ILE A 227 -15.35 0.54 0.35
C ILE A 227 -15.39 -0.92 -0.13
N ALA A 228 -16.09 -1.19 -1.24
CA ALA A 228 -16.22 -2.55 -1.78
C ALA A 228 -14.88 -3.12 -2.27
N SER A 229 -14.06 -2.29 -2.92
CA SER A 229 -12.72 -2.67 -3.39
C SER A 229 -11.80 -3.01 -2.21
N MET A 230 -11.81 -2.20 -1.15
CA MET A 230 -11.00 -2.44 0.06
C MET A 230 -11.27 -3.82 0.61
N GLN A 231 -12.54 -4.21 0.64
CA GLN A 231 -12.93 -5.50 1.14
C GLN A 231 -12.57 -6.65 0.20
N ALA A 232 -12.83 -6.51 -1.10
CA ALA A 232 -12.45 -7.55 -2.04
C ALA A 232 -10.95 -7.81 -1.96
N LYS A 233 -10.12 -6.76 -1.86
CA LYS A 233 -8.68 -6.87 -1.60
C LYS A 233 -8.37 -7.56 -0.26
N THR A 234 -9.04 -7.18 0.83
CA THR A 234 -8.84 -7.79 2.16
C THR A 234 -9.22 -9.27 2.17
N MET A 235 -10.32 -9.63 1.53
CA MET A 235 -10.79 -11.00 1.38
C MET A 235 -9.81 -11.83 0.53
N LEU A 236 -9.29 -11.25 -0.56
CA LEU A 236 -8.28 -11.89 -1.40
C LEU A 236 -7.04 -12.25 -0.56
N LYS A 237 -6.53 -11.28 0.20
CA LYS A 237 -5.40 -11.48 1.10
C LYS A 237 -5.69 -12.54 2.16
N ASN A 238 -6.88 -12.55 2.75
CA ASN A 238 -7.30 -13.56 3.74
C ASN A 238 -7.43 -14.97 3.12
N GLN A 239 -7.87 -15.07 1.87
CA GLN A 239 -7.93 -16.36 1.15
C GLN A 239 -6.54 -16.90 0.82
N ILE A 240 -5.56 -16.01 0.58
CA ILE A 240 -4.16 -16.35 0.33
C ILE A 240 -3.46 -16.78 1.62
N THR A 241 -3.45 -15.92 2.64
CA THR A 241 -2.75 -16.17 3.91
C THR A 241 -3.42 -17.29 4.71
N GLY A 242 -4.75 -17.39 4.61
CA GLY A 242 -5.55 -18.36 5.34
C GLY A 242 -5.71 -18.04 6.83
N GLY A 243 -6.48 -18.88 7.52
CA GLY A 243 -6.69 -18.75 8.97
C GLY A 243 -5.71 -19.59 9.79
N ALA A 244 -5.78 -19.46 11.12
CA ALA A 244 -4.93 -20.20 12.05
C ALA A 244 -4.97 -21.73 11.85
N MET A 245 -6.11 -22.28 11.39
CA MET A 245 -6.27 -23.72 11.16
C MET A 245 -6.09 -24.17 9.70
N ARG A 246 -6.05 -23.24 8.74
CA ARG A 246 -5.97 -23.60 7.32
C ARG A 246 -5.25 -22.52 6.53
N ARG A 247 -4.02 -22.82 6.13
CA ARG A 247 -3.17 -21.97 5.29
C ARG A 247 -2.98 -22.64 3.92
N PRO A 248 -3.76 -22.26 2.90
CA PRO A 248 -3.77 -22.99 1.64
C PRO A 248 -2.51 -22.78 0.79
N PHE A 249 -1.80 -21.67 0.99
CA PHE A 249 -0.57 -21.31 0.29
C PHE A 249 0.63 -21.25 1.25
N ASP A 250 0.69 -22.17 2.24
CA ASP A 250 1.82 -22.29 3.16
C ASP A 250 2.82 -23.34 2.67
N TRP A 251 4.00 -22.92 2.22
CA TRP A 251 4.97 -23.81 1.55
C TRP A 251 5.17 -25.14 2.30
N PRO A 252 5.05 -26.31 1.64
CA PRO A 252 5.01 -26.53 0.19
C PRO A 252 3.60 -26.54 -0.43
N LEU A 253 2.57 -26.05 0.26
CA LEU A 253 1.21 -25.99 -0.29
C LEU A 253 1.08 -24.84 -1.31
N ILE A 254 0.35 -25.11 -2.38
CA ILE A 254 0.09 -24.19 -3.51
C ILE A 254 -1.41 -24.01 -3.79
N GLY A 255 -2.23 -24.24 -2.77
CA GLY A 255 -3.68 -24.25 -2.89
C GLY A 255 -4.21 -25.51 -3.60
N ASN A 256 -5.40 -25.35 -4.21
CA ASN A 256 -6.08 -26.34 -5.04
C ASN A 256 -7.02 -25.60 -6.02
N PRO A 257 -7.57 -26.28 -7.05
CA PRO A 257 -8.40 -25.62 -8.06
C PRO A 257 -9.58 -24.83 -7.48
N LYS A 258 -10.23 -25.36 -6.43
CA LYS A 258 -11.37 -24.71 -5.78
C LYS A 258 -10.97 -23.41 -5.08
N ILE A 259 -9.80 -23.36 -4.46
CA ILE A 259 -9.30 -22.15 -3.79
C ILE A 259 -8.87 -21.13 -4.83
N CYS A 260 -8.13 -21.55 -5.87
CA CYS A 260 -7.73 -20.67 -6.96
C CYS A 260 -8.95 -20.06 -7.68
N SER A 261 -10.00 -20.86 -7.93
CA SER A 261 -11.26 -20.36 -8.49
C SER A 261 -11.93 -19.31 -7.60
N ARG A 262 -11.82 -19.42 -6.26
CA ARG A 262 -12.36 -18.41 -5.34
C ARG A 262 -11.56 -17.12 -5.36
N LEU A 263 -10.24 -17.21 -5.54
CA LEU A 263 -9.39 -16.03 -5.73
C LEU A 263 -9.85 -15.25 -6.97
N PHE A 264 -10.11 -15.93 -8.08
CA PHE A 264 -10.61 -15.29 -9.30
C PHE A 264 -12.00 -14.66 -9.13
N LYS A 265 -12.94 -15.33 -8.46
CA LYS A 265 -14.24 -14.71 -8.17
C LYS A 265 -14.11 -13.44 -7.33
N THR A 266 -13.22 -13.46 -6.34
CA THR A 266 -12.94 -12.29 -5.50
C THR A 266 -12.25 -11.19 -6.32
N LEU A 267 -11.35 -11.57 -7.23
CA LEU A 267 -10.65 -10.67 -8.13
C LEU A 267 -11.61 -10.00 -9.13
N ASP A 268 -12.60 -10.73 -9.64
CA ASP A 268 -13.63 -10.19 -10.53
C ASP A 268 -14.48 -9.12 -9.84
N VAL A 269 -14.81 -9.34 -8.56
CA VAL A 269 -15.49 -8.34 -7.73
C VAL A 269 -14.60 -7.11 -7.51
N LEU A 270 -13.31 -7.32 -7.20
CA LEU A 270 -12.36 -6.22 -7.07
C LEU A 270 -12.27 -5.42 -8.37
N LYS A 271 -12.11 -6.09 -9.51
CA LYS A 271 -12.07 -5.45 -10.84
C LYS A 271 -13.34 -4.67 -11.12
N HIS A 272 -14.51 -5.24 -10.85
CA HIS A 272 -15.79 -4.58 -11.08
C HIS A 272 -15.89 -3.24 -10.34
N TYR A 273 -15.52 -3.21 -9.06
CA TYR A 273 -15.59 -1.97 -8.28
C TYR A 273 -14.42 -1.03 -8.56
N ALA A 274 -13.20 -1.53 -8.68
CA ALA A 274 -12.03 -0.73 -9.00
C ALA A 274 -12.16 0.00 -10.34
N SER A 275 -12.83 -0.60 -11.33
CA SER A 275 -13.10 0.05 -12.62
C SER A 275 -14.03 1.27 -12.54
N LYS A 276 -14.76 1.44 -11.43
CA LYS A 276 -15.63 2.60 -11.17
C LYS A 276 -14.89 3.72 -10.41
N ILE A 277 -13.65 3.48 -9.99
CA ILE A 277 -12.87 4.44 -9.22
C ILE A 277 -12.01 5.24 -10.18
N THR A 278 -12.44 6.47 -10.48
CA THR A 278 -11.75 7.34 -11.43
C THR A 278 -10.61 8.12 -10.80
N THR A 279 -10.71 8.42 -9.51
CA THR A 279 -9.76 9.26 -8.78
C THR A 279 -8.56 8.50 -8.21
N CYS A 280 -8.52 7.18 -8.35
CA CYS A 280 -7.45 6.32 -7.79
C CYS A 280 -6.35 6.05 -8.81
N SER A 281 -5.12 6.45 -8.49
CA SER A 281 -3.96 6.16 -9.34
C SER A 281 -3.53 4.69 -9.32
N LEU A 282 -3.89 3.92 -8.29
CA LEU A 282 -3.45 2.53 -8.12
C LEU A 282 -3.92 1.63 -9.26
N TYR A 283 -5.15 1.82 -9.76
CA TYR A 283 -5.79 0.96 -10.75
C TYR A 283 -5.65 1.50 -12.17
N SER A 284 -4.57 2.22 -12.42
CA SER A 284 -4.23 2.78 -13.72
C SER A 284 -2.78 2.51 -14.08
N SER A 285 -2.52 2.43 -15.38
CA SER A 285 -1.19 2.27 -15.98
C SER A 285 -0.96 3.44 -16.93
N GLU A 286 0.24 4.01 -16.93
CA GLU A 286 0.59 5.07 -17.86
C GLU A 286 1.09 4.47 -19.18
N ILE A 287 0.36 4.71 -20.27
CA ILE A 287 0.72 4.24 -21.61
C ILE A 287 0.81 5.47 -22.51
N ALA A 288 2.01 5.75 -23.03
CA ALA A 288 2.28 6.92 -23.87
C ALA A 288 1.87 8.28 -23.26
N GLY A 289 1.95 8.41 -21.93
CA GLY A 289 1.56 9.62 -21.21
C GLY A 289 0.07 9.73 -20.90
N GLU A 290 -0.74 8.74 -21.28
CA GLU A 290 -2.16 8.66 -20.92
C GLU A 290 -2.36 7.62 -19.82
N SER A 291 -3.19 7.98 -18.83
CA SER A 291 -3.61 7.05 -17.77
C SER A 291 -4.69 6.12 -18.31
N VAL A 292 -4.37 4.83 -18.37
CA VAL A 292 -5.26 3.77 -18.85
C VAL A 292 -5.67 2.90 -17.67
N PRO A 293 -6.99 2.70 -17.42
CA PRO A 293 -7.45 1.80 -16.37
C PRO A 293 -6.92 0.38 -16.55
N TRP A 294 -6.64 -0.30 -15.43
CA TRP A 294 -6.18 -1.68 -15.44
C TRP A 294 -7.15 -2.61 -16.18
N GLY A 295 -6.59 -3.42 -17.08
CA GLY A 295 -7.27 -4.51 -17.73
C GLY A 295 -7.25 -5.79 -16.90
N GLN A 296 -7.75 -6.89 -17.47
CA GLN A 296 -7.77 -8.19 -16.81
C GLN A 296 -6.37 -8.71 -16.47
N ARG A 297 -5.39 -8.43 -17.34
CA ARG A 297 -4.00 -8.91 -17.17
C ARG A 297 -3.36 -8.28 -15.92
N GLU A 298 -3.59 -6.99 -15.71
CA GLU A 298 -3.06 -6.22 -14.59
C GLU A 298 -3.66 -6.71 -13.26
N PHE A 299 -4.96 -6.98 -13.21
CA PHE A 299 -5.59 -7.57 -12.02
C PHE A 299 -5.06 -8.99 -11.72
N ILE A 300 -4.83 -9.82 -12.74
CA ILE A 300 -4.24 -11.15 -12.53
C ILE A 300 -2.78 -11.03 -12.07
N SER A 301 -2.03 -10.09 -12.64
CA SER A 301 -0.66 -9.79 -12.22
C SER A 301 -0.61 -9.35 -10.75
N PHE A 302 -1.55 -8.51 -10.33
CA PHE A 302 -1.74 -8.13 -8.93
C PHE A 302 -2.03 -9.34 -8.02
N LEU A 303 -2.90 -10.27 -8.45
CA LEU A 303 -3.16 -11.51 -7.70
C LEU A 303 -1.89 -12.37 -7.55
N LEU A 304 -1.12 -12.52 -8.62
CA LEU A 304 0.15 -13.27 -8.61
C LEU A 304 1.18 -12.60 -7.69
N HIS A 305 1.19 -11.27 -7.64
CA HIS A 305 2.04 -10.52 -6.73
C HIS A 305 1.66 -10.77 -5.26
N GLU A 306 0.37 -10.68 -4.90
CA GLU A 306 -0.11 -10.98 -3.53
C GLU A 306 0.19 -12.45 -3.11
N LEU A 307 0.12 -13.40 -4.04
CA LEU A 307 0.53 -14.79 -3.79
C LEU A 307 2.04 -14.88 -3.52
N THR A 308 2.84 -14.21 -4.35
CA THR A 308 4.30 -14.20 -4.26
C THR A 308 4.77 -13.56 -2.95
N ASP A 309 4.18 -12.42 -2.56
CA ASP A 309 4.46 -11.72 -1.31
C ASP A 309 4.18 -12.60 -0.09
N ASN A 310 3.08 -13.36 -0.11
CA ASN A 310 2.78 -14.31 0.95
C ASN A 310 3.86 -15.41 1.06
N TYR A 311 4.36 -15.93 -0.06
CA TYR A 311 5.46 -16.89 -0.05
C TYR A 311 6.78 -16.29 0.42
N SER A 312 7.09 -15.06 0.01
CA SER A 312 8.25 -14.30 0.49
C SER A 312 8.19 -14.10 2.01
N GLU A 313 7.02 -13.79 2.56
CA GLU A 313 6.84 -13.66 4.01
C GLU A 313 7.02 -15.00 4.74
N ILE A 314 6.50 -16.09 4.19
CA ILE A 314 6.75 -17.43 4.71
C ILE A 314 8.24 -17.77 4.68
N HIS A 315 8.94 -17.40 3.59
CA HIS A 315 10.37 -17.59 3.47
C HIS A 315 11.11 -16.84 4.56
N ARG A 316 10.84 -15.53 4.72
CA ARG A 316 11.41 -14.64 5.76
C ARG A 316 11.25 -15.22 7.16
N ILE A 317 10.04 -15.62 7.55
CA ILE A 317 9.76 -16.17 8.89
C ILE A 317 10.52 -17.50 9.11
N ARG A 318 10.75 -18.28 8.06
CA ARG A 318 11.42 -19.59 8.13
C ARG A 318 12.95 -19.53 8.10
N HIS A 319 13.58 -18.37 7.86
CA HIS A 319 15.05 -18.23 7.83
C HIS A 319 15.76 -18.73 9.11
N GLY A 320 15.06 -18.83 10.25
CA GLY A 320 15.60 -19.46 11.47
C GLY A 320 15.76 -21.00 11.41
N LYS A 321 15.24 -21.68 10.39
CA LYS A 321 15.29 -23.15 10.22
C LYS A 321 15.54 -23.51 8.76
N SER A 322 16.82 -23.55 8.35
CA SER A 322 17.33 -23.99 7.03
C SER A 322 16.71 -23.30 5.80
N LYS A 323 17.52 -22.51 5.07
CA LYS A 323 17.16 -21.85 3.80
C LYS A 323 16.58 -22.88 2.81
N SER A 324 15.32 -22.69 2.40
CA SER A 324 14.65 -23.61 1.46
C SER A 324 14.94 -23.12 0.04
N SER A 325 16.00 -23.64 -0.57
CA SER A 325 16.36 -23.28 -1.95
C SER A 325 15.20 -23.49 -2.92
N GLU A 326 14.36 -24.52 -2.74
CA GLU A 326 13.17 -24.72 -3.57
C GLU A 326 12.16 -23.56 -3.46
N LEU A 327 11.94 -23.01 -2.26
CA LEU A 327 11.03 -21.88 -2.07
C LEU A 327 11.61 -20.60 -2.68
N ASP A 328 12.92 -20.37 -2.55
CA ASP A 328 13.63 -19.27 -3.22
C ASP A 328 13.44 -19.32 -4.74
N HIS A 329 13.67 -20.49 -5.37
CA HIS A 329 13.49 -20.65 -6.82
C HIS A 329 12.02 -20.46 -7.22
N PHE A 330 11.07 -20.96 -6.42
CA PHE A 330 9.65 -20.79 -6.67
C PHE A 330 9.23 -19.31 -6.67
N ILE A 331 9.67 -18.54 -5.67
CA ILE A 331 9.43 -17.09 -5.60
C ILE A 331 10.06 -16.40 -6.81
N LYS A 332 11.32 -16.70 -7.15
CA LYS A 332 11.99 -16.12 -8.33
C LYS A 332 11.24 -16.38 -9.63
N LEU A 333 10.70 -17.59 -9.81
CA LEU A 333 9.90 -17.96 -10.98
C LEU A 333 8.60 -17.15 -11.06
N LEU A 334 7.85 -17.06 -9.96
CA LEU A 334 6.59 -16.30 -9.93
C LEU A 334 6.81 -14.80 -10.12
N THR A 335 7.83 -14.21 -9.49
CA THR A 335 8.18 -12.79 -9.67
C THR A 335 8.65 -12.53 -11.10
N GLY A 336 9.53 -13.39 -11.61
CA GLY A 336 10.09 -13.28 -12.96
C GLY A 336 9.00 -13.31 -14.02
N GLU A 337 8.24 -14.40 -14.05
CA GLU A 337 7.31 -14.71 -15.13
C GLU A 337 5.89 -14.18 -14.90
N ASN A 338 5.69 -13.30 -13.91
CA ASN A 338 4.37 -12.80 -13.50
C ASN A 338 3.50 -12.32 -14.69
N ILE A 339 4.05 -11.49 -15.58
CA ILE A 339 3.30 -10.94 -16.73
C ILE A 339 2.97 -12.04 -17.74
N GLU A 340 3.89 -12.98 -18.04
CA GLU A 340 3.59 -14.09 -18.95
C GLU A 340 2.54 -15.03 -18.36
N ILE A 341 2.58 -15.30 -17.06
CA ILE A 341 1.57 -16.10 -16.36
C ILE A 341 0.22 -15.38 -16.45
N ALA A 342 0.18 -14.08 -16.12
CA ALA A 342 -1.04 -13.29 -16.18
C ALA A 342 -1.63 -13.23 -17.59
N GLU A 343 -0.79 -13.12 -18.62
CA GLU A 343 -1.22 -13.17 -20.01
C GLU A 343 -1.85 -14.53 -20.38
N ARG A 344 -1.21 -15.64 -20.03
CA ARG A 344 -1.77 -16.99 -20.27
C ARG A 344 -3.10 -17.15 -19.54
N LEU A 345 -3.14 -16.87 -18.25
CA LEU A 345 -4.35 -16.97 -17.43
C LEU A 345 -5.49 -16.08 -17.93
N SER A 346 -5.20 -14.91 -18.50
CA SER A 346 -6.23 -14.02 -19.05
C SER A 346 -6.96 -14.58 -20.26
N GLN A 347 -6.37 -15.56 -20.95
CA GLN A 347 -6.92 -16.19 -22.15
C GLN A 347 -7.68 -17.50 -21.84
N GLU A 348 -7.56 -17.99 -20.60
CA GLU A 348 -8.16 -19.25 -20.18
C GLU A 348 -9.64 -19.12 -19.87
N TYR A 349 -10.40 -20.18 -20.19
CA TYR A 349 -11.83 -20.25 -19.87
C TYR A 349 -12.08 -20.45 -18.36
N ASP A 350 -11.24 -21.26 -17.70
CA ASP A 350 -11.23 -21.42 -16.24
C ASP A 350 -9.85 -20.99 -15.69
N PRO A 351 -9.67 -19.68 -15.45
CA PRO A 351 -8.39 -19.15 -15.01
C PRO A 351 -8.02 -19.61 -13.59
N GLY A 352 -9.00 -20.03 -12.78
CA GLY A 352 -8.76 -20.59 -11.45
C GLY A 352 -8.13 -21.98 -11.51
N ALA A 353 -8.66 -22.88 -12.35
CA ALA A 353 -8.04 -24.17 -12.58
C ALA A 353 -6.66 -24.05 -13.25
N ALA A 354 -6.54 -23.15 -14.23
CA ALA A 354 -5.27 -22.88 -14.90
C ALA A 354 -4.20 -22.34 -13.94
N LEU A 355 -4.55 -21.43 -13.03
CA LEU A 355 -3.62 -20.93 -12.00
C LEU A 355 -3.08 -22.06 -11.13
N PHE A 356 -3.92 -23.02 -10.73
CA PHE A 356 -3.44 -24.16 -9.95
C PHE A 356 -2.43 -25.01 -10.72
N GLU A 357 -2.67 -25.28 -12.01
CA GLU A 357 -1.72 -26.03 -12.84
C GLU A 357 -0.42 -25.24 -13.10
N GLU A 358 -0.50 -23.92 -13.30
CA GLU A 358 0.68 -23.03 -13.38
C GLU A 358 1.51 -23.11 -12.09
N LEU A 359 0.90 -22.92 -10.91
CA LEU A 359 1.62 -23.00 -9.63
C LEU A 359 2.24 -24.39 -9.40
N LYS A 360 1.58 -25.45 -9.87
CA LYS A 360 2.07 -26.83 -9.78
C LYS A 360 3.25 -27.08 -10.71
N ASP A 361 3.23 -26.52 -11.91
CA ASP A 361 4.36 -26.55 -12.85
C ASP A 361 5.55 -25.77 -12.30
N TYR A 362 5.35 -24.52 -11.84
CA TYR A 362 6.42 -23.73 -11.24
C TYR A 362 7.00 -24.36 -9.98
N LYS A 363 6.19 -25.04 -9.17
CA LYS A 363 6.69 -25.83 -8.04
C LYS A 363 7.60 -26.96 -8.50
N GLN A 364 7.27 -27.62 -9.61
CA GLN A 364 8.12 -28.68 -10.18
C GLN A 364 9.41 -28.12 -10.77
N LYS A 365 9.35 -26.97 -11.46
CA LYS A 365 10.51 -26.22 -11.96
C LYS A 365 11.44 -25.77 -10.84
N ALA A 366 10.88 -25.28 -9.74
CA ALA A 366 11.63 -24.86 -8.56
C ALA A 366 12.40 -26.03 -7.91
N LYS A 367 11.80 -27.23 -7.85
CA LYS A 367 12.46 -28.44 -7.34
C LYS A 367 13.69 -28.86 -8.15
N ILE A 368 13.68 -28.61 -9.46
CA ILE A 368 14.81 -28.91 -10.35
C ILE A 368 15.77 -27.73 -10.50
N GLY A 369 15.51 -26.59 -9.83
CA GLY A 369 16.34 -25.40 -9.89
C GLY A 369 16.27 -24.64 -11.22
N GLU A 370 15.17 -24.75 -11.98
CA GLU A 370 15.02 -24.02 -13.24
C GLU A 370 14.92 -22.50 -12.96
N LYS A 371 15.66 -21.71 -13.75
CA LYS A 371 15.64 -20.25 -13.65
C LYS A 371 14.47 -19.66 -14.46
N PRO A 372 13.99 -18.45 -14.10
CA PRO A 372 12.90 -17.79 -14.82
C PRO A 372 13.27 -17.49 -16.28
N ARG A 373 12.35 -17.79 -17.20
CA ARG A 373 12.49 -17.53 -18.64
C ARG A 373 12.08 -16.10 -18.98
N ILE A 374 12.82 -15.14 -18.45
CA ILE A 374 12.61 -13.71 -18.68
C ILE A 374 13.79 -13.10 -19.42
N THR A 375 13.52 -12.04 -20.18
CA THR A 375 14.59 -11.28 -20.82
C THR A 375 15.52 -10.70 -19.76
N PRO A 376 16.83 -10.59 -20.03
CA PRO A 376 17.78 -10.02 -19.10
C PRO A 376 17.38 -8.61 -18.61
N GLU A 377 16.86 -7.74 -19.48
CA GLU A 377 16.43 -6.38 -19.12
C GLU A 377 15.30 -6.39 -18.09
N ARG A 378 14.38 -7.36 -18.20
CA ARG A 378 13.29 -7.52 -17.23
C ARG A 378 13.79 -8.09 -15.92
N ARG A 379 14.71 -9.06 -15.95
CA ARG A 379 15.36 -9.58 -14.75
C ARG A 379 16.05 -8.46 -13.98
N PHE A 380 16.76 -7.59 -14.68
CA PHE A 380 17.39 -6.41 -14.12
C PHE A 380 16.40 -5.47 -13.42
N ARG A 381 15.28 -5.12 -14.08
CA ARG A 381 14.24 -4.26 -13.49
C ARG A 381 13.63 -4.85 -12.22
N ILE A 382 13.40 -6.17 -12.21
CA ILE A 382 12.86 -6.88 -11.03
C ILE A 382 13.84 -6.81 -9.86
N ILE A 383 15.13 -7.04 -10.11
CA ILE A 383 16.17 -6.95 -9.07
C ILE A 383 16.26 -5.54 -8.50
N LEU A 384 16.25 -4.51 -9.35
CA LEU A 384 16.25 -3.11 -8.90
C LEU A 384 15.00 -2.75 -8.08
N ALA A 385 13.82 -3.24 -8.47
CA ALA A 385 12.59 -3.00 -7.73
C ALA A 385 12.63 -3.67 -6.34
N SER A 386 13.13 -4.91 -6.26
CA SER A 386 13.36 -5.63 -5.00
C SER A 386 14.35 -4.90 -4.09
N LEU A 387 15.47 -4.43 -4.64
CA LEU A 387 16.46 -3.63 -3.91
C LEU A 387 15.83 -2.35 -3.35
N LYS A 388 15.08 -1.60 -4.18
CA LYS A 388 14.38 -0.39 -3.74
C LYS A 388 13.42 -0.65 -2.59
N GLN A 389 12.61 -1.71 -2.69
CA GLN A 389 11.62 -2.06 -1.67
C GLN A 389 12.29 -2.37 -0.32
N LYS A 390 13.33 -3.22 -0.33
CA LYS A 390 14.07 -3.60 0.88
C LYS A 390 14.73 -2.41 1.59
N VAL A 391 15.15 -1.40 0.83
CA VAL A 391 15.80 -0.19 1.35
C VAL A 391 14.78 0.81 1.90
N SER A 392 13.57 0.83 1.33
CA SER A 392 12.49 1.74 1.75
C SER A 392 11.72 1.32 3.00
N GLU A 393 11.85 0.07 3.46
CA GLU A 393 11.25 -0.36 4.72
C GLU A 393 12.10 0.15 5.89
N GLU A 394 11.56 1.08 6.70
CA GLU A 394 12.19 1.73 7.88
C GLU A 394 12.69 0.78 8.99
N THR A 395 12.59 -0.53 8.81
CA THR A 395 13.28 -1.52 9.64
C THR A 395 14.61 -1.90 9.00
N LEU A 396 15.61 -1.03 9.17
CA LEU A 396 17.05 -1.40 9.17
C LEU A 396 17.36 -2.31 10.38
N GLU A 397 16.52 -3.30 10.67
CA GLU A 397 16.89 -4.41 11.54
C GLU A 397 17.62 -5.44 10.68
N GLU A 398 18.95 -5.50 10.87
CA GLU A 398 19.86 -6.56 10.37
C GLU A 398 19.47 -7.16 9.00
N ILE A 399 19.34 -6.32 7.96
CA ILE A 399 19.49 -6.86 6.60
C ILE A 399 20.95 -7.32 6.52
N ALA A 400 21.17 -8.63 6.58
CA ALA A 400 22.51 -9.21 6.46
C ALA A 400 23.13 -8.65 5.18
N SER A 401 24.28 -7.98 5.30
CA SER A 401 25.06 -7.42 4.19
C SER A 401 25.16 -8.39 3.00
N ASP A 402 25.23 -9.68 3.29
CA ASP A 402 25.28 -10.80 2.35
C ASP A 402 24.08 -10.84 1.37
N GLU A 403 22.85 -10.49 1.79
CA GLU A 403 21.68 -10.50 0.89
C GLU A 403 21.64 -9.33 -0.08
N ILE A 404 22.23 -8.20 0.29
CA ILE A 404 22.40 -7.03 -0.59
C ILE A 404 23.49 -7.36 -1.61
N ILE A 405 24.59 -7.97 -1.17
CA ILE A 405 25.69 -8.43 -2.01
C ILE A 405 25.21 -9.43 -3.06
N ASP A 406 24.46 -10.46 -2.64
CA ASP A 406 23.92 -11.48 -3.56
C ASP A 406 23.04 -10.86 -4.66
N GLN A 407 22.23 -9.84 -4.33
CA GLN A 407 21.38 -9.14 -5.30
C GLN A 407 22.18 -8.23 -6.24
N ILE A 408 23.23 -7.58 -5.74
CA ILE A 408 24.15 -6.81 -6.59
C ILE A 408 24.82 -7.75 -7.59
N ILE A 409 25.36 -8.87 -7.12
CA ILE A 409 25.98 -9.88 -8.00
C ILE A 409 24.97 -10.36 -9.04
N GLU A 410 23.74 -10.69 -8.63
CA GLU A 410 22.69 -11.13 -9.56
C GLU A 410 22.32 -10.04 -10.59
N ALA A 411 22.31 -8.76 -10.21
CA ALA A 411 22.08 -7.64 -11.13
C ALA A 411 23.20 -7.50 -12.18
N PHE A 412 24.45 -7.74 -11.77
CA PHE A 412 25.61 -7.68 -12.66
C PHE A 412 25.74 -8.93 -13.53
N ASP A 413 25.37 -10.11 -13.04
CA ASP A 413 25.33 -11.34 -13.84
C ASP A 413 24.39 -11.22 -15.04
N VAL A 414 23.29 -10.48 -14.89
CA VAL A 414 22.37 -10.17 -15.99
C VAL A 414 23.04 -9.36 -17.10
N ILE A 415 24.01 -8.49 -16.77
CA ILE A 415 24.78 -7.73 -17.78
C ILE A 415 25.59 -8.68 -18.66
N ILE A 416 26.17 -9.74 -18.09
CA ILE A 416 26.89 -10.76 -18.87
C ILE A 416 25.95 -11.40 -19.88
N GLU A 417 24.74 -11.78 -19.47
CA GLU A 417 23.73 -12.37 -20.37
C GLU A 417 23.32 -11.41 -21.50
N VAL A 418 23.13 -10.11 -21.22
CA VAL A 418 22.80 -9.08 -22.23
C VAL A 418 23.92 -8.93 -23.25
N VAL A 419 25.15 -8.75 -22.76
CA VAL A 419 26.31 -8.42 -23.61
C VAL A 419 26.67 -9.61 -24.49
N GLU A 420 26.73 -10.83 -23.94
CA GLU A 420 27.01 -12.03 -24.73
C GLU A 420 25.88 -12.34 -25.73
N GLY A 421 24.62 -12.11 -25.36
CA GLY A 421 23.47 -12.28 -26.26
C GLY A 421 23.51 -11.37 -27.49
N HIS A 422 24.19 -10.22 -27.40
CA HIS A 422 24.31 -9.24 -28.50
C HIS A 422 25.71 -9.13 -29.09
N ARG A 423 26.66 -9.99 -28.67
CA ARG A 423 28.07 -9.92 -29.07
C ARG A 423 28.30 -9.90 -30.58
N SER A 424 27.50 -10.67 -31.34
CA SER A 424 27.56 -10.71 -32.80
C SER A 424 27.11 -9.40 -33.47
N SER A 425 26.23 -8.64 -32.81
CA SER A 425 25.74 -7.34 -33.29
C SER A 425 26.62 -6.18 -32.84
N LEU A 426 27.25 -6.31 -31.66
CA LEU A 426 28.13 -5.30 -31.07
C LEU A 426 29.54 -5.33 -31.66
N GLY A 427 30.03 -6.49 -32.12
CA GLY A 427 31.34 -6.61 -32.75
C GLY A 427 32.47 -6.07 -31.86
N GLU A 428 33.26 -5.13 -32.38
CA GLU A 428 34.39 -4.52 -31.66
C GLU A 428 33.97 -3.60 -30.49
N GLU A 429 32.70 -3.16 -30.43
CA GLU A 429 32.22 -2.25 -29.37
C GLU A 429 31.69 -2.99 -28.12
N THR A 430 31.77 -4.32 -28.10
CA THR A 430 31.22 -5.17 -27.03
C THR A 430 31.78 -4.80 -25.64
N GLU A 431 33.08 -4.53 -25.52
CA GLU A 431 33.71 -4.15 -24.25
C GLU A 431 33.25 -2.77 -23.75
N ARG A 432 33.20 -1.78 -24.65
CA ARG A 432 32.74 -0.42 -24.31
C ARG A 432 31.27 -0.42 -23.91
N PHE A 433 30.45 -1.21 -24.58
CA PHE A 433 29.05 -1.40 -24.23
C PHE A 433 28.89 -2.03 -22.84
N ALA A 434 29.67 -3.07 -22.52
CA ALA A 434 29.67 -3.66 -21.19
C ALA A 434 30.08 -2.65 -20.10
N HIS A 435 31.14 -1.88 -20.33
CA HIS A 435 31.56 -0.82 -19.41
C HIS A 435 30.48 0.23 -19.16
N ALA A 436 29.83 0.72 -20.23
CA ALA A 436 28.76 1.71 -20.12
C ALA A 436 27.55 1.15 -19.35
N LEU A 437 27.17 -0.10 -19.63
CA LEU A 437 26.05 -0.75 -18.97
C LEU A 437 26.32 -1.05 -17.49
N CYS A 438 27.54 -1.46 -17.14
CA CYS A 438 28.00 -1.62 -15.76
C CYS A 438 28.02 -0.29 -14.98
N PHE A 439 28.51 0.78 -15.60
CA PHE A 439 28.55 2.10 -14.97
C PHE A 439 27.15 2.66 -14.71
N GLU A 440 26.27 2.62 -15.72
CA GLU A 440 24.87 3.06 -15.59
C GLU A 440 24.10 2.23 -14.55
N THR A 441 24.35 0.92 -14.50
CA THR A 441 23.77 0.03 -13.50
C THR A 441 24.22 0.39 -12.09
N ALA A 442 25.53 0.57 -11.90
CA ALA A 442 26.08 0.95 -10.60
C ALA A 442 25.56 2.31 -10.14
N TYR A 443 25.45 3.29 -11.06
CA TYR A 443 24.87 4.59 -10.78
C TYR A 443 23.44 4.48 -10.24
N ARG A 444 22.58 3.72 -10.92
CA ARG A 444 21.19 3.53 -10.49
C ARG A 444 21.09 2.86 -9.13
N ILE A 445 21.93 1.86 -8.86
CA ILE A 445 21.94 1.17 -7.55
C ILE A 445 22.41 2.12 -6.45
N LEU A 446 23.49 2.88 -6.67
CA LEU A 446 23.98 3.87 -5.70
C LEU A 446 22.94 4.96 -5.41
N GLN A 447 22.23 5.44 -6.43
CA GLN A 447 21.13 6.39 -6.24
C GLN A 447 19.96 5.79 -5.44
N LEU A 448 19.61 4.53 -5.70
CA LEU A 448 18.54 3.84 -4.97
C LEU A 448 18.89 3.64 -3.49
N LEU A 449 20.18 3.55 -3.16
CA LEU A 449 20.68 3.36 -1.81
C LEU A 449 21.05 4.66 -1.08
N ASP A 450 20.79 5.83 -1.69
CA ASP A 450 21.19 7.15 -1.19
C ASP A 450 22.71 7.30 -0.95
N VAL A 451 23.52 6.52 -1.69
CA VAL A 451 25.00 6.57 -1.67
C VAL A 451 25.52 7.17 -2.99
N GLY A 452 24.74 8.08 -3.59
CA GLY A 452 25.04 8.68 -4.89
C GLY A 452 26.38 9.43 -4.93
N ASP A 453 26.81 9.96 -3.78
CA ASP A 453 28.08 10.69 -3.65
C ASP A 453 29.32 9.79 -3.86
N ALA A 454 29.19 8.48 -3.60
CA ALA A 454 30.26 7.50 -3.81
C ALA A 454 30.50 7.15 -5.29
N LEU A 455 29.64 7.63 -6.21
CA LEU A 455 29.78 7.36 -7.64
C LEU A 455 31.14 7.79 -8.21
N MET A 456 31.70 8.89 -7.69
CA MET A 456 32.98 9.41 -8.16
C MET A 456 34.15 8.47 -7.87
N ASP A 457 34.02 7.61 -6.85
CA ASP A 457 35.04 6.66 -6.45
C ASP A 457 34.92 5.33 -7.21
N LEU A 458 33.74 5.00 -7.74
CA LEU A 458 33.45 3.74 -8.42
C LEU A 458 34.46 3.38 -9.52
N PRO A 459 34.88 4.28 -10.45
CA PRO A 459 35.86 3.94 -11.48
C PRO A 459 37.22 3.52 -10.90
N TRP A 460 37.64 4.16 -9.81
CA TRP A 460 38.91 3.88 -9.17
C TRP A 460 38.84 2.57 -8.35
N VAL A 461 37.78 2.37 -7.56
CA VAL A 461 37.58 1.14 -6.79
C VAL A 461 37.42 -0.08 -7.70
N SER A 462 36.64 0.04 -8.78
CA SER A 462 36.45 -1.06 -9.74
C SER A 462 37.78 -1.42 -10.42
N ARG A 463 38.60 -0.43 -10.75
CA ARG A 463 39.95 -0.67 -11.28
C ARG A 463 40.86 -1.36 -10.25
N PHE A 464 40.83 -0.92 -9.00
CA PHE A 464 41.60 -1.55 -7.92
C PHE A 464 41.23 -3.03 -7.77
N ILE A 465 39.92 -3.35 -7.74
CA ILE A 465 39.43 -4.73 -7.64
C ILE A 465 39.83 -5.56 -8.87
N ALA A 466 39.76 -4.99 -10.07
CA ALA A 466 40.22 -5.66 -11.29
C ALA A 466 41.72 -5.99 -11.24
N GLU A 467 42.55 -5.07 -10.77
CA GLU A 467 44.00 -5.25 -10.65
C GLU A 467 44.36 -6.30 -9.58
N GLU A 468 43.66 -6.33 -8.44
CA GLU A 468 43.85 -7.34 -7.39
C GLU A 468 43.37 -8.74 -7.82
N SER A 469 42.24 -8.84 -8.53
CA SER A 469 41.77 -10.10 -9.11
C SER A 469 42.78 -10.65 -10.13
N ALA A 470 43.33 -9.79 -10.99
CA ALA A 470 44.33 -10.20 -11.97
C ALA A 470 45.64 -10.66 -11.30
N ARG A 471 46.06 -10.01 -10.21
CA ARG A 471 47.24 -10.43 -9.42
C ARG A 471 47.05 -11.80 -8.78
N SER A 472 45.86 -12.07 -8.25
CA SER A 472 45.50 -13.39 -7.70
C SER A 472 45.59 -14.47 -8.77
N ASP A 473 44.98 -14.28 -9.93
CA ASP A 473 45.01 -15.24 -11.05
C ASP A 473 46.44 -15.55 -11.53
N ILE A 474 47.29 -14.52 -11.63
CA ILE A 474 48.72 -14.66 -11.98
C ILE A 474 49.47 -15.50 -10.95
N SER A 475 49.15 -15.33 -9.65
CA SER A 475 49.83 -16.05 -8.56
C SER A 475 49.46 -17.54 -8.49
N ILE A 476 48.27 -17.91 -8.99
CA ILE A 476 47.73 -19.28 -8.98
C ILE A 476 48.18 -20.08 -10.21
N GLY A 477 48.74 -19.43 -11.22
CA GLY A 477 49.28 -20.08 -12.42
C GLY A 477 48.25 -20.35 -13.52
N ASP A 478 47.05 -19.76 -13.42
CA ASP A 478 45.97 -19.85 -14.43
C ASP A 478 46.21 -18.89 -15.63
N ILE A 479 47.46 -18.79 -16.09
CA ILE A 479 47.91 -17.77 -17.05
C ILE A 479 47.56 -18.16 -18.50
N ASP A 480 47.35 -19.45 -18.79
CA ASP A 480 47.19 -19.93 -20.17
C ASP A 480 45.80 -19.68 -20.79
N HIS A 481 44.83 -19.16 -20.03
CA HIS A 481 43.46 -18.91 -20.50
C HIS A 481 42.92 -17.51 -20.15
N LEU A 482 43.72 -16.44 -20.33
CA LEU A 482 43.22 -15.06 -20.40
C LEU A 482 42.50 -14.80 -21.74
N ASP A 483 41.53 -15.64 -22.09
CA ASP A 483 40.84 -15.59 -23.37
C ASP A 483 39.93 -14.36 -23.49
N GLU A 484 39.70 -13.86 -24.71
CA GLU A 484 38.74 -12.76 -24.98
C GLU A 484 37.34 -13.07 -24.43
N GLU A 485 36.99 -14.36 -24.38
CA GLU A 485 35.72 -14.89 -23.87
C GLU A 485 35.48 -14.59 -22.38
N HIS A 486 36.53 -14.31 -21.59
CA HIS A 486 36.41 -14.02 -20.15
C HIS A 486 36.51 -12.52 -19.80
N ARG A 487 36.78 -11.65 -20.78
CA ARG A 487 36.97 -10.21 -20.55
C ARG A 487 35.70 -9.51 -20.04
N ILE A 488 34.55 -9.80 -20.65
CA ILE A 488 33.27 -9.21 -20.24
C ILE A 488 32.94 -9.60 -18.80
N ARG A 489 33.13 -10.87 -18.44
CA ARG A 489 32.92 -11.34 -17.06
C ARG A 489 33.81 -10.60 -16.06
N ARG A 490 35.08 -10.38 -16.39
CA ARG A 490 36.01 -9.62 -15.53
C ARG A 490 35.59 -8.17 -15.34
N ILE A 491 35.18 -7.49 -16.41
CA ILE A 491 34.67 -6.11 -16.34
C ILE A 491 33.46 -6.06 -15.41
N VAL A 492 32.50 -6.96 -15.61
CA VAL A 492 31.28 -7.04 -14.80
C VAL A 492 31.59 -7.32 -13.34
N SER A 493 32.44 -8.32 -13.04
CA SER A 493 32.81 -8.67 -11.67
C SER A 493 33.58 -7.54 -10.96
N ALA A 494 34.42 -6.80 -11.68
CA ALA A 494 35.14 -5.65 -11.13
C ALA A 494 34.18 -4.53 -10.71
N TYR A 495 33.17 -4.23 -11.52
CA TYR A 495 32.15 -3.25 -11.17
C TYR A 495 31.22 -3.73 -10.06
N ALA A 496 30.81 -5.01 -10.08
CA ALA A 496 29.99 -5.60 -9.01
C ALA A 496 30.70 -5.56 -7.66
N GLY A 497 31.99 -5.93 -7.63
CA GLY A 497 32.84 -5.84 -6.45
C GLY A 497 33.07 -4.39 -6.01
N GLY A 498 33.27 -3.47 -6.95
CA GLY A 498 33.51 -2.06 -6.65
C GLY A 498 32.29 -1.39 -6.03
N LEU A 499 31.12 -1.66 -6.59
CA LEU A 499 29.85 -1.21 -6.04
C LEU A 499 29.58 -1.80 -4.66
N THR A 500 29.82 -3.10 -4.48
CA THR A 500 29.68 -3.79 -3.20
C THR A 500 30.56 -3.17 -2.12
N TYR A 501 31.83 -2.91 -2.44
CA TYR A 501 32.77 -2.28 -1.54
C TYR A 501 32.31 -0.90 -1.08
N LEU A 502 31.83 -0.05 -2.00
CA LEU A 502 31.34 1.29 -1.68
C LEU A 502 30.11 1.25 -0.76
N ILE A 503 29.19 0.34 -1.02
CA ILE A 503 27.99 0.16 -0.19
C ILE A 503 28.37 -0.30 1.22
N LEU A 504 29.26 -1.29 1.34
CA LEU A 504 29.73 -1.76 2.65
C LEU A 504 30.45 -0.65 3.43
N GLN A 505 31.30 0.15 2.77
CA GLN A 505 31.95 1.29 3.43
C GLN A 505 30.96 2.34 3.93
N SER A 506 29.87 2.57 3.19
CA SER A 506 28.83 3.51 3.60
C SER A 506 27.97 3.00 4.76
N LEU A 507 27.87 1.67 4.94
CA LEU A 507 27.12 1.03 6.03
C LEU A 507 27.92 0.91 7.34
N GLU A 508 29.26 1.02 7.28
CA GLU A 508 30.16 1.01 8.46
C GLU A 508 30.40 2.41 9.06
N GLN A 509 29.92 3.48 8.41
CA GLN A 509 29.96 4.87 8.89
C GLN A 509 28.66 5.26 9.58
#